data_AF-A0A956QB95-F1
#
_entry.id   AF-A0A956QB95-F1
#
_cell.length_a   1.000
_cell.length_b   1.000
_cell.length_c   1.000
_cell.angle_alpha   90.00
_cell.angle_beta   90.00
_cell.angle_gamma   90.00
#
_symmetry.space_group_name_H-M   'P 1'
#
loop_
_entity.id
_entity.type
_entity.pdbx_description
1 polymer ?
#
loop_
_entity_poly.entity_id
_entity_poly.type
_entity_poly.pdbx_seq_one_letter_code
_entity_poly.pdbx_strand_id
1 'polypeptide(L)'
;MRIDAATPTRPLLTAVSAYVDAKSAHIETLKLRAIDRFERAEQQADGQLQVLLDGQRHSRSHDGLLFSAMGLLPTALCASAGHALSGSLGALVGAGVGLVLFALPATFFLGRALKAPQWKAEERLEINGPSRPTAAPAGTQRLASLLEESRRRAPEARQILFLSGHGNRTQVAEMDMDALGKTMRDRPVDITILDACLVGQLEVMSRLAPWAGLVLASAHPIRARGLELEKMLRPEHLNQLDPTTAAVGMAKEAVSTTPSFAVIDTARLQSHLLPALDRLGEQLAAEPAGLRSILAGSLSSNGLFSARVDLGSFLTRLAEARPASQQAQEALQEYHACVPFQKNQHGISFHLRAGRNDQTLPAGWRKFLTRLDCDFKPLW
;
A
#
# COMPACT_ATOMS: atom_id res chain seq x y z
N MET A 1 -22.03 16.65 -46.69
CA MET A 1 -21.44 15.79 -45.66
C MET A 1 -21.19 16.66 -44.44
N ARG A 2 -22.12 16.66 -43.47
CA ARG A 2 -21.97 17.41 -42.21
C ARG A 2 -21.06 16.58 -41.31
N ILE A 3 -19.94 17.16 -40.91
CA ILE A 3 -19.12 16.64 -39.82
C ILE A 3 -19.87 17.05 -38.56
N ASP A 4 -20.59 16.12 -37.94
CA ASP A 4 -21.18 16.35 -36.63
C ASP A 4 -20.02 16.60 -35.66
N ALA A 5 -19.96 17.83 -35.14
CA ALA A 5 -19.00 18.21 -34.12
C ALA A 5 -19.18 17.25 -32.94
N ALA A 6 -18.13 16.48 -32.63
CA ALA A 6 -18.12 15.56 -31.50
C ALA A 6 -18.58 16.33 -30.25
N THR A 7 -19.72 15.93 -29.69
CA THR A 7 -20.23 16.47 -28.43
C THR A 7 -19.10 16.39 -27.42
N PRO A 8 -18.70 17.49 -26.76
CA PRO A 8 -17.62 17.45 -25.80
C PRO A 8 -17.98 16.44 -24.72
N THR A 9 -17.23 15.33 -24.66
CA THR A 9 -17.36 14.33 -23.61
C THR A 9 -17.14 15.04 -22.29
N ARG A 10 -18.21 15.12 -21.49
CA ARG A 10 -18.16 15.69 -20.15
C ARG A 10 -17.02 14.98 -19.39
N PRO A 11 -16.15 15.72 -18.69
CA PRO A 11 -15.05 15.11 -17.95
C PRO A 11 -15.58 14.12 -16.92
N LEU A 12 -14.85 13.02 -16.75
CA LEU A 12 -15.25 11.92 -15.89
C LEU A 12 -15.06 12.33 -14.42
N LEU A 13 -16.16 12.42 -13.68
CA LEU A 13 -16.09 12.64 -12.23
C LEU A 13 -15.43 11.43 -11.56
N THR A 14 -14.47 11.69 -10.68
CA THR A 14 -13.81 10.68 -9.85
C THR A 14 -14.08 10.97 -8.38
N ALA A 15 -14.50 9.94 -7.64
CA ALA A 15 -14.68 10.00 -6.19
C ALA A 15 -13.62 9.15 -5.50
N VAL A 16 -12.81 9.77 -4.64
CA VAL A 16 -11.80 9.10 -3.82
C VAL A 16 -12.33 8.93 -2.41
N SER A 17 -12.45 7.68 -1.97
CA SER A 17 -12.61 7.34 -0.56
C SER A 17 -11.24 7.05 0.05
N ALA A 18 -10.74 7.95 0.89
CA ALA A 18 -9.42 7.86 1.50
C ALA A 18 -9.51 7.43 2.96
N TYR A 19 -9.00 6.24 3.30
CA TYR A 19 -8.86 5.80 4.68
C TYR A 19 -7.39 5.91 5.11
N VAL A 20 -7.13 6.75 6.11
CA VAL A 20 -5.78 7.01 6.63
C VAL A 20 -5.67 6.52 8.07
N ASP A 21 -4.90 5.48 8.28
CA ASP A 21 -4.46 5.07 9.60
C ASP A 21 -3.18 5.81 10.00
N ALA A 22 -3.31 6.70 10.98
CA ALA A 22 -2.25 7.51 11.54
C ALA A 22 -2.09 7.27 13.05
N LYS A 23 -2.49 6.10 13.56
CA LYS A 23 -2.26 5.69 14.96
C LYS A 23 -0.80 5.53 15.36
N SER A 24 0.13 5.56 14.41
CA SER A 24 1.55 5.53 14.72
C SER A 24 2.09 6.96 14.80
N ALA A 25 2.36 7.42 16.03
CA ALA A 25 2.87 8.75 16.34
C ALA A 25 4.13 9.14 15.50
N HIS A 26 4.92 8.16 15.08
CA HIS A 26 6.11 8.38 14.25
C HIS A 26 5.82 8.77 12.80
N ILE A 27 4.64 8.44 12.26
CA ILE A 27 4.26 8.73 10.87
C ILE A 27 3.07 9.66 10.76
N GLU A 28 2.36 9.95 11.85
CA GLU A 28 1.15 10.76 11.86
C GLU A 28 1.35 12.08 11.11
N THR A 29 2.31 12.91 11.51
CA THR A 29 2.57 14.20 10.84
C THR A 29 2.90 14.09 9.34
N LEU A 30 3.46 12.96 8.89
CA LEU A 30 3.78 12.72 7.49
C LEU A 30 2.58 12.19 6.70
N LYS A 31 1.77 11.32 7.31
CA LYS A 31 0.55 10.80 6.72
C LYS A 31 -0.55 11.84 6.66
N LEU A 32 -0.57 12.81 7.58
CA LEU A 32 -1.53 13.92 7.56
C LEU A 32 -1.30 14.93 6.47
N ARG A 33 -0.06 15.03 5.95
CA ARG A 33 0.18 15.74 4.70
C ARG A 33 -0.49 15.07 3.50
N ALA A 34 -1.07 13.88 3.64
CA ALA A 34 -1.98 13.36 2.62
C ALA A 34 -3.18 14.29 2.43
N ILE A 35 -3.68 14.94 3.50
CA ILE A 35 -4.77 15.93 3.40
C ILE A 35 -4.35 17.09 2.49
N ASP A 36 -3.23 17.76 2.79
CA ASP A 36 -2.71 18.84 1.94
C ASP A 36 -2.47 18.40 0.49
N ARG A 37 -2.12 17.12 0.27
CA ARG A 37 -1.92 16.57 -1.07
C ARG A 37 -3.24 16.31 -1.78
N PHE A 38 -4.27 15.84 -1.08
CA PHE A 38 -5.62 15.70 -1.61
C PHE A 38 -6.24 17.06 -1.91
N GLU A 39 -6.06 18.07 -1.05
CA GLU A 39 -6.47 19.46 -1.32
C GLU A 39 -5.81 19.99 -2.59
N ARG A 40 -4.50 19.81 -2.75
CA ARG A 40 -3.80 20.20 -3.98
C ARG A 40 -4.29 19.43 -5.21
N ALA A 41 -4.53 18.12 -5.07
CA ALA A 41 -5.07 17.31 -6.16
C ALA A 41 -6.46 17.80 -6.60
N GLU A 42 -7.34 18.11 -5.65
CA GLU A 42 -8.69 18.58 -5.93
C GLU A 42 -8.69 19.97 -6.57
N GLN A 43 -7.87 20.88 -6.08
CA GLN A 43 -7.67 22.21 -6.69
C GLN A 43 -7.17 22.11 -8.14
N GLN A 44 -6.31 21.13 -8.44
CA GLN A 44 -5.82 20.88 -9.79
C GLN A 44 -6.84 20.16 -10.68
N ALA A 45 -7.78 19.42 -10.08
CA ALA A 45 -8.77 18.63 -10.78
C ALA A 45 -9.96 19.45 -11.31
N ASP A 46 -10.06 20.73 -10.99
CA ASP A 46 -11.11 21.65 -11.49
C ASP A 46 -12.54 21.07 -11.37
N GLY A 47 -12.86 20.52 -10.19
CA GLY A 47 -14.17 19.92 -9.89
C GLY A 47 -14.38 18.49 -10.40
N GLN A 48 -13.37 17.86 -11.03
CA GLN A 48 -13.43 16.48 -11.50
C GLN A 48 -13.08 15.45 -10.41
N LEU A 49 -12.62 15.91 -9.26
CA LEU A 49 -12.24 15.08 -8.13
C LEU A 49 -13.09 15.46 -6.92
N GLN A 50 -13.68 14.45 -6.27
CA GLN A 50 -14.27 14.59 -4.94
C GLN A 50 -13.52 13.67 -3.99
N VAL A 51 -13.03 14.20 -2.88
CA VAL A 51 -12.31 13.41 -1.89
C VAL A 51 -13.07 13.37 -0.56
N LEU A 52 -13.44 12.17 -0.15
CA LEU A 52 -13.98 11.90 1.17
C LEU A 52 -12.93 11.13 1.98
N LEU A 53 -12.46 11.74 3.05
CA LEU A 53 -11.35 11.28 3.87
C LEU A 53 -11.84 10.91 5.27
N ASP A 54 -11.38 9.75 5.75
CA ASP A 54 -11.69 9.23 7.07
C ASP A 54 -10.49 8.43 7.62
N GLY A 55 -10.49 8.04 8.89
CA GLY A 55 -9.35 7.31 9.44
C GLY A 55 -9.16 7.33 10.95
N GLN A 56 -8.03 6.79 11.42
CA GLN A 56 -7.69 6.69 12.84
C GLN A 56 -6.49 7.58 13.18
N ARG A 57 -6.54 8.28 14.31
CA ARG A 57 -5.52 9.24 14.75
C ARG A 57 -5.40 9.24 16.27
N HIS A 58 -4.27 9.71 16.81
CA HIS A 58 -4.21 10.06 18.22
C HIS A 58 -4.97 11.36 18.50
N SER A 59 -5.45 11.52 19.74
CA SER A 59 -5.92 12.83 20.20
C SER A 59 -4.71 13.77 20.32
N ARG A 60 -4.86 15.06 19.98
CA ARG A 60 -3.78 16.06 20.10
C ARG A 60 -3.16 16.15 21.51
N SER A 61 -3.92 15.79 22.54
CA SER A 61 -3.44 15.71 23.92
C SER A 61 -2.36 14.64 24.11
N HIS A 62 -2.44 13.53 23.36
CA HIS A 62 -1.45 12.46 23.40
C HIS A 62 -0.14 12.86 22.71
N ASP A 63 -0.21 13.61 21.61
CA ASP A 63 0.98 14.11 20.90
C ASP A 63 1.79 15.07 21.76
N GLY A 64 1.14 16.05 22.39
CA GLY A 64 1.82 17.01 23.26
C GLY A 64 2.58 16.32 24.40
N LEU A 65 2.02 15.25 24.96
CA LEU A 65 2.60 14.48 26.07
C LEU A 65 3.73 13.55 25.58
N LEU A 66 3.56 12.88 24.44
CA LEU A 66 4.62 12.06 23.82
C LEU A 66 5.82 12.91 23.37
N PHE A 67 5.59 14.07 22.74
CA PHE A 67 6.68 14.94 22.29
C PHE A 67 7.41 15.62 23.46
N SER A 68 6.70 16.04 24.50
CA SER A 68 7.34 16.58 25.71
C SER A 68 8.11 15.50 26.47
N ALA A 69 7.58 14.28 26.57
CA ALA A 69 8.30 13.15 27.15
C ALA A 69 9.56 12.77 26.34
N MET A 70 9.46 12.66 25.01
CA MET A 70 10.60 12.32 24.15
C MET A 70 11.67 13.42 24.06
N GLY A 71 11.30 14.69 24.21
CA GLY A 71 12.25 15.81 24.18
C GLY A 71 12.92 16.07 25.53
N LEU A 72 12.19 15.99 26.64
CA LEU A 72 12.69 16.43 27.95
C LEU A 72 13.39 15.30 28.73
N LEU A 73 12.89 14.06 28.68
CA LEU A 73 13.48 12.94 29.44
C LEU A 73 14.91 12.59 28.98
N PRO A 74 15.20 12.43 27.67
CA PRO A 74 16.55 12.11 27.23
C PRO A 74 17.54 13.25 27.50
N THR A 75 17.08 14.51 27.37
CA THR A 75 17.90 15.69 27.64
C THR A 75 18.26 15.79 29.13
N ALA A 76 17.32 15.49 30.02
CA ALA A 76 17.57 15.39 31.46
C ALA A 76 18.51 14.23 31.82
N LEU A 77 18.35 13.07 31.16
CA LEU A 77 19.25 11.92 31.34
C LEU A 77 20.68 12.23 30.88
N CYS A 78 20.88 12.83 29.69
CA CYS A 78 22.19 13.25 29.22
C CYS A 78 22.84 14.33 30.11
N ALA A 79 22.04 15.28 30.63
CA ALA A 79 22.52 16.28 31.58
C ALA A 79 22.98 15.64 32.90
N SER A 80 22.22 14.68 33.43
CA SER A 80 22.57 13.95 34.66
C SER A 80 23.82 13.09 34.51
N ALA A 81 23.95 12.36 33.39
CA ALA A 81 25.14 11.58 33.06
C ALA A 81 26.38 12.47 32.86
N GLY A 82 26.22 13.61 32.18
CA GLY A 82 27.27 14.62 32.05
C GLY A 82 27.71 15.16 33.43
N HIS A 83 26.75 15.38 34.33
CA HIS A 83 27.04 15.86 35.69
C HIS A 83 27.87 14.86 36.50
N ALA A 84 27.55 13.56 36.39
CA ALA A 84 28.25 12.49 37.08
C ALA A 84 29.71 12.30 36.58
N LEU A 85 30.00 12.62 35.31
CA LEU A 85 31.30 12.37 34.70
C LEU A 85 32.29 13.54 34.83
N SER A 86 31.82 14.79 34.96
CA SER A 86 32.72 15.97 34.93
C SER A 86 32.19 17.23 35.62
N GLY A 87 31.27 17.10 36.59
CA GLY A 87 30.76 18.23 37.36
C GLY A 87 29.88 19.18 36.53
N SER A 88 29.86 20.47 36.85
CA SER A 88 28.95 21.45 36.22
C SER A 88 29.23 21.67 34.73
N LEU A 89 30.51 21.59 34.31
CA LEU A 89 30.89 21.69 32.89
C LEU A 89 30.35 20.50 32.09
N GLY A 90 30.39 19.30 32.68
CA GLY A 90 29.84 18.08 32.10
C GLY A 90 28.33 18.10 31.91
N ALA A 91 27.60 18.66 32.87
CA ALA A 91 26.15 18.83 32.76
C ALA A 91 25.78 19.76 31.59
N LEU A 92 26.54 20.84 31.36
CA LEU A 92 26.34 21.75 30.24
C LEU A 92 26.60 21.08 28.88
N VAL A 93 27.69 20.33 28.76
CA VAL A 93 28.01 19.58 27.52
C VAL A 93 26.99 18.47 27.28
N GLY A 94 26.64 17.69 28.32
CA GLY A 94 25.62 16.64 28.25
C GLY A 94 24.24 17.18 27.92
N ALA A 95 23.84 18.31 28.50
CA ALA A 95 22.61 19.01 28.16
C ALA A 95 22.64 19.52 26.71
N GLY A 96 23.74 20.15 26.27
CA GLY A 96 23.89 20.64 24.90
C GLY A 96 23.81 19.53 23.85
N VAL A 97 24.49 18.40 24.08
CA VAL A 97 24.41 17.21 23.23
C VAL A 97 23.01 16.61 23.25
N GLY A 98 22.39 16.50 24.43
CA GLY A 98 21.01 16.03 24.56
C GLY A 98 20.01 16.91 23.79
N LEU A 99 20.18 18.23 23.86
CA LEU A 99 19.33 19.20 23.18
C LEU A 99 19.49 19.12 21.66
N VAL A 100 20.72 18.97 21.17
CA VAL A 100 20.98 18.82 19.72
C VAL A 100 20.48 17.49 19.19
N LEU A 101 20.74 16.38 19.89
CA LEU A 101 20.41 15.04 19.40
C LEU A 101 18.92 14.69 19.54
N PHE A 102 18.24 15.22 20.56
CA PHE A 102 16.87 14.81 20.88
C PHE A 102 15.85 15.95 20.82
N ALA A 103 16.19 17.17 21.25
CA ALA A 103 15.24 18.28 21.23
C ALA A 103 15.09 18.93 19.84
N LEU A 104 16.13 19.00 19.01
CA LEU A 104 16.00 19.53 17.64
C LEU A 104 15.11 18.65 16.73
N PRO A 105 15.26 17.31 16.69
CA PRO A 105 14.29 16.47 15.98
C PRO A 105 12.88 16.60 16.57
N ALA A 106 12.75 16.58 17.90
CA ALA A 106 11.45 16.70 18.56
C ALA A 106 10.75 18.02 18.24
N THR A 107 11.47 19.15 18.22
CA THR A 107 10.92 20.47 17.84
C THR A 107 10.57 20.53 16.35
N PHE A 108 11.35 19.89 15.48
CA PHE A 108 11.01 19.77 14.06
C PHE A 108 9.71 18.96 13.84
N PHE A 109 9.55 17.83 14.54
CA PHE A 109 8.32 17.04 14.50
C PHE A 109 7.13 17.76 15.16
N LEU A 110 7.34 18.45 16.28
CA LEU A 110 6.32 19.25 16.96
C LEU A 110 5.86 20.43 16.11
N GLY A 111 6.78 21.18 15.51
CA GLY A 111 6.47 22.27 14.58
C GLY A 111 5.71 21.79 13.35
N ARG A 112 5.93 20.53 12.92
CA ARG A 112 5.14 19.88 11.86
C ARG A 112 3.77 19.42 12.35
N ALA A 113 3.66 18.88 13.56
CA ALA A 113 2.39 18.48 14.17
C ALA A 113 1.44 19.66 14.37
N LEU A 114 1.98 20.81 14.82
CA LEU A 114 1.22 22.05 15.00
C LEU A 114 0.67 22.62 13.68
N LYS A 115 1.33 22.34 12.55
CA LYS A 115 0.89 22.75 11.21
C LYS A 115 -0.04 21.73 10.53
N ALA A 116 -0.23 20.55 11.11
CA ALA A 116 -1.11 19.54 10.50
C ALA A 116 -2.59 19.99 10.61
N PRO A 117 -3.42 19.72 9.58
CA PRO A 117 -4.83 20.13 9.57
C PRO A 117 -5.57 19.68 10.84
N GLN A 118 -6.47 20.56 11.32
CA GLN A 118 -7.30 20.33 12.50
C GLN A 118 -8.45 19.36 12.18
N TRP A 119 -8.13 18.11 11.88
CA TRP A 119 -9.14 17.06 11.66
C TRP A 119 -9.15 16.12 12.87
N LYS A 120 -10.30 15.96 13.53
CA LYS A 120 -10.42 15.11 14.73
C LYS A 120 -10.53 13.64 14.36
N ALA A 121 -10.12 12.76 15.28
CA ALA A 121 -10.13 11.30 15.07
C ALA A 121 -11.55 10.74 14.84
N GLU A 122 -12.58 11.44 15.32
CA GLU A 122 -13.99 11.07 15.24
C GLU A 122 -14.75 11.79 14.10
N GLU A 123 -14.03 12.53 13.26
CA GLU A 123 -14.62 13.25 12.14
C GLU A 123 -14.28 12.54 10.82
N ARG A 124 -15.16 12.70 9.84
CA ARG A 124 -14.96 12.47 8.43
C ARG A 124 -14.83 13.82 7.75
N LEU A 125 -13.80 13.96 6.92
CA LEU A 125 -13.47 15.19 6.21
C LEU A 125 -13.85 15.04 4.74
N GLU A 126 -14.69 15.94 4.26
CA GLU A 126 -14.78 16.22 2.83
C GLU A 126 -13.79 17.32 2.52
N ILE A 127 -12.91 17.10 1.55
CA ILE A 127 -11.96 18.12 1.13
C ILE A 127 -12.76 19.30 0.55
N ASN A 128 -12.44 20.52 0.98
CA ASN A 128 -13.19 21.76 0.71
C ASN A 128 -14.68 21.76 1.16
N GLY A 129 -15.11 20.76 1.93
CA GLY A 129 -16.46 20.61 2.45
C GLY A 129 -16.55 20.64 3.98
N PRO A 130 -17.76 20.54 4.55
CA PRO A 130 -17.93 20.47 6.00
C PRO A 130 -17.44 19.12 6.56
N SER A 131 -16.76 19.14 7.70
CA SER A 131 -16.50 17.92 8.46
C SER A 131 -17.79 17.40 9.09
N ARG A 132 -17.89 16.07 9.24
CA ARG A 132 -19.05 15.40 9.83
C ARG A 132 -18.60 14.35 10.84
N PRO A 133 -19.41 14.00 11.84
CA PRO A 133 -19.09 12.88 12.72
C PRO A 133 -18.97 11.58 11.93
N THR A 134 -18.01 10.75 12.28
CA THR A 134 -17.91 9.39 11.76
C THR A 134 -19.02 8.52 12.36
N ALA A 135 -19.80 7.88 11.51
CA ALA A 135 -20.95 7.06 11.93
C ALA A 135 -20.62 5.64 12.40
N ALA A 136 -19.40 5.14 12.16
CA ALA A 136 -19.05 3.73 12.33
C ALA A 136 -17.76 3.49 13.15
N PRO A 137 -17.65 2.35 13.85
CA PRO A 137 -16.44 1.95 14.56
C PRO A 137 -15.23 1.87 13.62
N ALA A 138 -14.08 2.23 14.16
CA ALA A 138 -12.82 2.28 13.43
C ALA A 138 -12.44 0.91 12.81
N GLY A 139 -11.79 0.93 11.64
CA GLY A 139 -11.43 -0.27 10.88
C GLY A 139 -12.36 -0.51 9.69
N THR A 140 -12.66 -1.77 9.38
CA THR A 140 -13.32 -2.16 8.13
C THR A 140 -14.75 -1.61 8.00
N GLN A 141 -15.49 -1.49 9.10
CA GLN A 141 -16.84 -0.91 9.08
C GLN A 141 -16.83 0.59 8.79
N ARG A 142 -15.88 1.34 9.38
CA ARG A 142 -15.67 2.75 9.04
C ARG A 142 -15.33 2.93 7.57
N LEU A 143 -14.44 2.09 7.03
CA LEU A 143 -14.15 2.09 5.60
C LEU A 143 -15.38 1.79 4.73
N ALA A 144 -16.20 0.79 5.08
CA ALA A 144 -17.41 0.48 4.34
C ALA A 144 -18.38 1.67 4.31
N SER A 145 -18.61 2.30 5.46
CA SER A 145 -19.47 3.48 5.57
C SER A 145 -18.93 4.70 4.80
N LEU A 146 -17.61 4.80 4.63
CA LEU A 146 -16.95 5.83 3.84
C LEU A 146 -17.27 5.65 2.35
N LEU A 147 -17.10 4.43 1.84
CA LEU A 147 -17.40 4.11 0.44
C LEU A 147 -18.88 4.23 0.11
N GLU A 148 -19.77 3.81 1.00
CA GLU A 148 -21.23 3.95 0.82
C GLU A 148 -21.65 5.42 0.77
N GLU A 149 -21.01 6.29 1.55
CA GLU A 149 -21.26 7.73 1.46
C GLU A 149 -20.72 8.33 0.15
N SER A 150 -19.49 7.98 -0.24
CA SER A 150 -18.89 8.39 -1.52
C SER A 150 -19.80 8.07 -2.71
N ARG A 151 -20.29 6.82 -2.80
CA ARG A 151 -21.21 6.38 -3.86
C ARG A 151 -22.56 7.10 -3.83
N ARG A 152 -23.12 7.36 -2.64
CA ARG A 152 -24.39 8.10 -2.54
C ARG A 152 -24.26 9.53 -3.05
N ARG A 153 -23.10 10.16 -2.83
CA ARG A 153 -22.83 11.54 -3.28
C ARG A 153 -22.50 11.61 -4.77
N ALA A 154 -21.80 10.61 -5.29
CA ALA A 154 -21.33 10.57 -6.67
C ALA A 154 -21.57 9.18 -7.29
N PRO A 155 -22.83 8.81 -7.59
CA PRO A 155 -23.18 7.45 -8.03
C PRO A 155 -22.64 7.08 -9.40
N GLU A 156 -22.41 8.07 -10.27
CA GLU A 156 -21.88 7.88 -11.63
C GLU A 156 -20.35 8.08 -11.69
N ALA A 157 -19.72 8.46 -10.57
CA ALA A 157 -18.28 8.70 -10.56
C ALA A 157 -17.49 7.39 -10.52
N ARG A 158 -16.30 7.42 -11.13
CA ARG A 158 -15.29 6.39 -10.90
C ARG A 158 -14.94 6.35 -9.41
N GLN A 159 -14.97 5.16 -8.81
CA GLN A 159 -14.69 4.96 -7.40
C GLN A 159 -13.23 4.54 -7.21
N ILE A 160 -12.45 5.40 -6.56
CA ILE A 160 -11.09 5.11 -6.13
C ILE A 160 -11.07 4.91 -4.62
N LEU A 161 -10.52 3.79 -4.17
CA LEU A 161 -10.21 3.54 -2.77
C LEU A 161 -8.73 3.82 -2.51
N PHE A 162 -8.43 4.69 -1.55
CA PHE A 162 -7.07 4.93 -1.08
C PHE A 162 -6.91 4.43 0.36
N LEU A 163 -6.00 3.47 0.58
CA LEU A 163 -5.66 2.95 1.90
C LEU A 163 -4.24 3.33 2.27
N SER A 164 -4.07 4.10 3.34
CA SER A 164 -2.76 4.51 3.84
C SER A 164 -2.57 4.10 5.29
N GLY A 165 -1.43 3.48 5.58
CA GLY A 165 -1.02 3.15 6.93
C GLY A 165 0.10 2.12 6.94
N HIS A 166 0.23 1.38 8.04
CA HIS A 166 1.10 0.21 8.06
C HIS A 166 0.55 -0.89 7.15
N GLY A 167 1.47 -1.61 6.52
CA GLY A 167 1.13 -2.73 5.63
C GLY A 167 2.05 -3.90 5.89
N ASN A 168 1.48 -5.09 5.77
CA ASN A 168 2.20 -6.34 5.67
C ASN A 168 1.31 -7.34 4.89
N ARG A 169 1.62 -8.64 5.00
CA ARG A 169 0.87 -9.71 4.32
C ARG A 169 -0.56 -9.88 4.85
N THR A 170 -0.78 -9.65 6.14
CA THR A 170 -2.04 -9.93 6.84
C THR A 170 -2.86 -8.69 7.13
N GLN A 171 -2.28 -7.50 6.98
CA GLN A 171 -2.90 -6.24 7.36
C GLN A 171 -2.57 -5.11 6.39
N VAL A 172 -3.52 -4.18 6.25
CA VAL A 172 -3.35 -2.89 5.57
C VAL A 172 -4.09 -1.80 6.34
N ALA A 173 -3.40 -0.70 6.66
CA ALA A 173 -3.93 0.39 7.48
C ALA A 173 -4.59 -0.13 8.79
N GLU A 174 -3.86 -1.02 9.48
CA GLU A 174 -4.28 -1.76 10.69
C GLU A 174 -5.51 -2.66 10.53
N MET A 175 -6.11 -2.75 9.35
CA MET A 175 -7.20 -3.67 9.07
C MET A 175 -6.66 -5.04 8.71
N ASP A 176 -7.16 -6.07 9.41
CA ASP A 176 -6.97 -7.46 9.01
C ASP A 176 -7.53 -7.71 7.60
N MET A 177 -6.75 -8.37 6.76
CA MET A 177 -7.08 -8.57 5.36
C MET A 177 -8.26 -9.52 5.15
N ASP A 178 -8.49 -10.50 6.04
CA ASP A 178 -9.66 -11.39 5.95
C ASP A 178 -10.94 -10.64 6.34
N ALA A 179 -10.89 -9.84 7.41
CA ALA A 179 -11.98 -8.96 7.80
C ALA A 179 -12.29 -7.92 6.70
N LEU A 180 -11.26 -7.35 6.10
CA LEU A 180 -11.39 -6.41 4.98
C LEU A 180 -12.06 -7.07 3.79
N GLY A 181 -11.57 -8.24 3.36
CA GLY A 181 -12.14 -9.00 2.25
C GLY A 181 -13.61 -9.38 2.45
N LYS A 182 -14.00 -9.75 3.68
CA LYS A 182 -15.42 -10.01 4.03
C LYS A 182 -16.27 -8.75 3.93
N THR A 183 -15.76 -7.64 4.46
CA THR A 183 -16.50 -6.37 4.51
C THR A 183 -16.67 -5.76 3.11
N MET A 184 -15.68 -5.93 2.25
CA MET A 184 -15.61 -5.28 0.95
C MET A 184 -16.19 -6.09 -0.21
N ARG A 185 -16.51 -7.38 0.00
CA ARG A 185 -16.97 -8.31 -1.04
C ARG A 185 -18.07 -7.75 -1.94
N ASP A 186 -19.08 -7.11 -1.35
CA ASP A 186 -20.24 -6.59 -2.08
C ASP A 186 -20.10 -5.10 -2.41
N ARG A 187 -18.88 -4.56 -2.29
CA ARG A 187 -18.54 -3.14 -2.45
C ARG A 187 -17.38 -2.96 -3.43
N PRO A 188 -17.55 -3.36 -4.71
CA PRO A 188 -16.47 -3.33 -5.69
C PRO A 188 -16.06 -1.90 -6.05
N VAL A 189 -14.77 -1.63 -6.13
CA VAL A 189 -14.19 -0.33 -6.51
C VAL A 189 -13.38 -0.47 -7.79
N ASP A 190 -13.28 0.60 -8.57
CA ASP A 190 -12.60 0.56 -9.87
C ASP A 190 -11.08 0.49 -9.70
N ILE A 191 -10.55 1.29 -8.77
CA ILE A 191 -9.11 1.38 -8.50
C ILE A 191 -8.89 1.42 -6.99
N THR A 192 -7.98 0.58 -6.51
CA THR A 192 -7.51 0.55 -5.12
C THR A 192 -6.03 0.93 -5.06
N ILE A 193 -5.70 1.98 -4.32
CA ILE A 193 -4.33 2.46 -4.12
C ILE A 193 -3.90 2.11 -2.69
N LEU A 194 -2.82 1.35 -2.57
CA LEU A 194 -2.26 0.95 -1.29
C LEU A 194 -0.97 1.72 -0.99
N ASP A 195 -1.07 2.76 -0.16
CA ASP A 195 0.07 3.47 0.42
C ASP A 195 0.50 2.80 1.74
N ALA A 196 0.90 1.54 1.60
CA ALA A 196 1.30 0.65 2.68
C ALA A 196 2.48 -0.26 2.27
N CYS A 197 3.29 -0.66 3.23
CA CYS A 197 4.48 -1.47 2.97
C CYS A 197 4.13 -2.92 2.63
N LEU A 198 4.88 -3.54 1.70
CA LEU A 198 4.87 -4.99 1.48
C LEU A 198 3.49 -5.57 1.12
N VAL A 199 2.60 -4.79 0.53
CA VAL A 199 1.24 -5.23 0.18
C VAL A 199 1.14 -5.76 -1.24
N GLY A 200 2.16 -5.57 -2.08
CA GLY A 200 2.31 -6.21 -3.41
C GLY A 200 2.66 -7.70 -3.31
N GLN A 201 1.84 -8.46 -2.59
CA GLN A 201 1.98 -9.90 -2.38
C GLN A 201 0.78 -10.65 -2.95
N LEU A 202 1.00 -11.84 -3.51
CA LEU A 202 -0.04 -12.69 -4.09
C LEU A 202 -1.14 -13.04 -3.06
N GLU A 203 -0.73 -13.28 -1.82
CA GLU A 203 -1.60 -13.50 -0.66
C GLU A 203 -2.54 -12.31 -0.41
N VAL A 204 -2.02 -11.08 -0.55
CA VAL A 204 -2.81 -9.86 -0.40
C VAL A 204 -3.72 -9.69 -1.61
N MET A 205 -3.17 -9.80 -2.82
CA MET A 205 -3.91 -9.58 -4.06
C MET A 205 -5.08 -10.56 -4.20
N SER A 206 -4.91 -11.84 -3.83
CA SER A 206 -5.99 -12.84 -3.86
C SER A 206 -7.17 -12.50 -2.91
N ARG A 207 -6.92 -11.77 -1.81
CA ARG A 207 -7.97 -11.26 -0.91
C ARG A 207 -8.67 -10.00 -1.42
N LEU A 208 -7.93 -9.17 -2.16
CA LEU A 208 -8.44 -7.96 -2.77
C LEU A 208 -9.24 -8.25 -4.06
N ALA A 209 -8.88 -9.32 -4.77
CA ALA A 209 -9.38 -9.56 -6.11
C ALA A 209 -10.89 -9.63 -6.28
N PRO A 210 -11.67 -10.13 -5.31
CA PRO A 210 -13.12 -10.14 -5.44
C PRO A 210 -13.77 -8.75 -5.51
N TRP A 211 -13.06 -7.66 -5.18
CA TRP A 211 -13.67 -6.33 -5.05
C TRP A 211 -12.80 -5.14 -5.47
N ALA A 212 -11.49 -5.29 -5.67
CA ALA A 212 -10.57 -4.15 -5.76
C ALA A 212 -10.31 -3.59 -7.17
N GLY A 213 -10.90 -4.15 -8.23
CA GLY A 213 -10.73 -3.67 -9.61
C GLY A 213 -9.27 -3.72 -10.07
N LEU A 214 -8.63 -2.56 -10.17
CA LEU A 214 -7.18 -2.42 -10.37
C LEU A 214 -6.49 -2.07 -9.05
N VAL A 215 -5.41 -2.76 -8.70
CA VAL A 215 -4.65 -2.48 -7.47
C VAL A 215 -3.31 -1.84 -7.79
N LEU A 216 -3.01 -0.70 -7.16
CA LEU A 216 -1.71 -0.04 -7.16
C LEU A 216 -0.99 -0.36 -5.84
N ALA A 217 0.09 -1.13 -5.91
CA ALA A 217 0.76 -1.65 -4.71
C ALA A 217 2.28 -1.74 -4.85
N SER A 218 2.97 -1.78 -3.71
CA SER A 218 4.42 -2.01 -3.63
C SER A 218 4.73 -3.34 -2.95
N ALA A 219 5.59 -4.15 -3.56
CA ALA A 219 6.19 -5.34 -2.93
C ALA A 219 7.27 -5.00 -1.88
N HIS A 220 7.70 -3.73 -1.83
CA HIS A 220 8.76 -3.22 -0.96
C HIS A 220 8.25 -2.17 0.04
N PRO A 221 9.05 -1.83 1.06
CA PRO A 221 8.71 -0.74 1.97
C PRO A 221 8.53 0.58 1.22
N ILE A 222 7.43 1.28 1.51
CA ILE A 222 7.18 2.65 1.03
C ILE A 222 7.73 3.62 2.07
N ARG A 223 8.31 4.74 1.63
CA ARG A 223 8.81 5.77 2.54
C ARG A 223 7.66 6.34 3.37
N ALA A 224 7.94 6.74 4.62
CA ALA A 224 6.93 7.31 5.53
C ALA A 224 6.20 8.55 4.97
N ARG A 225 6.82 9.28 4.03
CA ARG A 225 6.17 10.38 3.30
C ARG A 225 4.93 9.92 2.52
N GLY A 226 4.84 8.65 2.13
CA GLY A 226 3.77 8.11 1.29
C GLY A 226 3.88 8.53 -0.18
N LEU A 227 2.82 8.27 -0.93
CA LEU A 227 2.75 8.49 -2.38
C LEU A 227 2.51 9.97 -2.77
N GLU A 228 2.94 10.38 -3.96
CA GLU A 228 2.73 11.74 -4.51
C GLU A 228 1.32 11.89 -5.09
N LEU A 229 0.30 11.92 -4.23
CA LEU A 229 -1.12 11.93 -4.61
C LEU A 229 -1.50 13.09 -5.54
N GLU A 230 -0.90 14.26 -5.35
CA GLU A 230 -1.12 15.44 -6.22
C GLU A 230 -0.66 15.20 -7.66
N LYS A 231 0.29 14.28 -7.89
CA LYS A 231 0.72 13.89 -9.23
C LYS A 231 -0.10 12.73 -9.77
N MET A 232 -0.39 11.76 -8.92
CA MET A 232 -1.17 10.58 -9.29
C MET A 232 -2.60 10.97 -9.72
N LEU A 233 -3.24 11.90 -9.01
CA LEU A 233 -4.64 12.27 -9.23
C LEU A 233 -4.81 13.50 -10.13
N ARG A 234 -3.90 13.72 -11.09
CA ARG A 234 -4.03 14.81 -12.06
C ARG A 234 -5.17 14.58 -13.06
N PRO A 235 -5.78 15.65 -13.62
CA PRO A 235 -6.82 15.56 -14.63
C PRO A 235 -6.47 14.63 -15.81
N GLU A 236 -5.22 14.60 -16.27
CA GLU A 236 -4.84 13.78 -17.42
C GLU A 236 -5.01 12.28 -17.16
N HIS A 237 -4.93 11.86 -15.89
CA HIS A 237 -5.15 10.48 -15.48
C HIS A 237 -6.62 10.23 -15.12
N LEU A 238 -7.26 11.18 -14.43
CA LEU A 238 -8.67 11.07 -14.02
C LEU A 238 -9.61 11.00 -15.23
N ASN A 239 -9.33 11.74 -16.29
CA ASN A 239 -10.16 11.81 -17.51
C ASN A 239 -9.98 10.64 -18.47
N GLN A 240 -9.07 9.70 -18.19
CA GLN A 240 -8.92 8.49 -19.01
C GLN A 240 -10.17 7.64 -18.87
N LEU A 241 -10.84 7.30 -19.98
CA LEU A 241 -12.04 6.46 -19.97
C LEU A 241 -11.72 5.02 -19.54
N ASP A 242 -10.59 4.49 -20.02
CA ASP A 242 -10.09 3.18 -19.62
C ASP A 242 -9.43 3.25 -18.22
N PRO A 243 -9.95 2.51 -17.22
CA PRO A 243 -9.37 2.47 -15.87
C PRO A 243 -7.92 1.98 -15.86
N THR A 244 -7.54 1.09 -16.78
CA THR A 244 -6.17 0.55 -16.84
C THR A 244 -5.19 1.64 -17.22
N THR A 245 -5.49 2.40 -18.28
CA THR A 245 -4.70 3.56 -18.70
C THR A 245 -4.60 4.60 -17.59
N ALA A 246 -5.71 4.88 -16.87
CA ALA A 246 -5.72 5.77 -15.71
C ALA A 246 -4.75 5.28 -14.61
N ALA A 247 -4.88 4.02 -14.19
CA ALA A 247 -4.08 3.39 -13.16
C ALA A 247 -2.59 3.34 -13.51
N VAL A 248 -2.25 3.05 -14.77
CA VAL A 248 -0.86 3.07 -15.25
C VAL A 248 -0.28 4.48 -15.23
N GLY A 249 -1.06 5.49 -15.62
CA GLY A 249 -0.68 6.91 -15.49
C GLY A 249 -0.37 7.28 -14.04
N MET A 250 -1.29 6.96 -13.13
CA MET A 250 -1.13 7.14 -11.67
C MET A 250 0.14 6.44 -11.16
N ALA A 251 0.36 5.18 -11.54
CA ALA A 251 1.48 4.39 -11.05
C ALA A 251 2.84 4.94 -11.53
N LYS A 252 2.91 5.49 -12.75
CA LYS A 252 4.13 6.12 -13.28
C LYS A 252 4.56 7.35 -12.46
N GLU A 253 3.61 8.12 -11.95
CA GLU A 253 3.90 9.27 -11.07
C GLU A 253 4.42 8.83 -9.69
N ALA A 254 3.98 7.67 -9.20
CA ALA A 254 4.42 7.11 -7.93
C ALA A 254 5.87 6.55 -7.96
N VAL A 255 6.43 6.30 -9.15
CA VAL A 255 7.74 5.65 -9.34
C VAL A 255 8.85 6.33 -8.55
N SER A 256 8.85 7.65 -8.42
CA SER A 256 9.91 8.39 -7.71
C SER A 256 9.97 8.11 -6.20
N THR A 257 8.86 7.63 -5.61
CA THR A 257 8.66 7.59 -4.16
C THR A 257 8.88 6.23 -3.52
N THR A 258 8.83 5.16 -4.32
CA THR A 258 8.91 3.77 -3.85
C THR A 258 9.90 2.97 -4.69
N PRO A 259 10.68 2.05 -4.10
CA PRO A 259 11.60 1.18 -4.86
C PRO A 259 10.88 0.25 -5.85
N SER A 260 9.62 -0.14 -5.57
CA SER A 260 8.76 -0.90 -6.48
C SER A 260 7.34 -0.36 -6.49
N PHE A 261 6.65 -0.48 -7.60
CA PHE A 261 5.23 -0.18 -7.70
C PHE A 261 4.64 -0.87 -8.91
N ALA A 262 3.47 -1.48 -8.77
CA ALA A 262 2.83 -2.18 -9.87
C ALA A 262 1.33 -1.88 -9.89
N VAL A 263 0.76 -1.99 -11.09
CA VAL A 263 -0.68 -2.05 -11.33
C VAL A 263 -1.02 -3.52 -11.56
N ILE A 264 -1.99 -4.01 -10.81
CA ILE A 264 -2.48 -5.39 -10.89
C ILE A 264 -3.95 -5.35 -11.30
N ASP A 265 -4.28 -6.00 -12.42
CA ASP A 265 -5.66 -6.30 -12.82
C ASP A 265 -6.16 -7.49 -12.00
N THR A 266 -7.06 -7.21 -11.06
CA THR A 266 -7.52 -8.25 -10.15
C THR A 266 -8.57 -9.19 -10.74
N ALA A 267 -9.31 -8.74 -11.76
CA ALA A 267 -10.20 -9.62 -12.50
C ALA A 267 -9.39 -10.67 -13.26
N ARG A 268 -8.31 -10.25 -13.94
CA ARG A 268 -7.37 -11.17 -14.60
C ARG A 268 -6.62 -12.06 -13.62
N LEU A 269 -6.22 -11.51 -12.47
CA LEU A 269 -5.62 -12.30 -11.40
C LEU A 269 -6.52 -13.47 -11.03
N GLN A 270 -7.80 -13.19 -10.74
CA GLN A 270 -8.74 -14.18 -10.25
C GLN A 270 -9.15 -15.21 -11.31
N SER A 271 -9.44 -14.75 -12.53
CA SER A 271 -10.00 -15.61 -13.59
C SER A 271 -8.96 -16.35 -14.43
N HIS A 272 -7.70 -15.89 -14.45
CA HIS A 272 -6.65 -16.46 -15.29
C HIS A 272 -5.39 -16.86 -14.51
N LEU A 273 -4.74 -15.89 -13.84
CA LEU A 273 -3.44 -16.16 -13.22
C LEU A 273 -3.53 -17.15 -12.05
N LEU A 274 -4.50 -16.99 -11.14
CA LEU A 274 -4.66 -17.94 -10.02
C LEU A 274 -4.94 -19.38 -10.52
N PRO A 275 -5.85 -19.63 -11.48
CA PRO A 275 -5.99 -20.95 -12.09
C PRO A 275 -4.73 -21.48 -12.78
N ALA A 276 -3.97 -20.63 -13.47
CA ALA A 276 -2.70 -21.04 -14.10
C ALA A 276 -1.65 -21.44 -13.03
N LEU A 277 -1.57 -20.69 -11.93
CA LEU A 277 -0.72 -21.03 -10.78
C LEU A 277 -1.18 -22.31 -10.07
N ASP A 278 -2.47 -22.64 -10.10
CA ASP A 278 -2.99 -23.90 -9.58
C ASP A 278 -2.38 -25.08 -10.34
N ARG A 279 -2.58 -25.10 -11.67
CA ARG A 279 -2.05 -26.15 -12.56
C ARG A 279 -0.52 -26.24 -12.48
N LEU A 280 0.16 -25.08 -12.51
CA LEU A 280 1.60 -25.03 -12.38
C LEU A 280 2.06 -25.59 -11.03
N GLY A 281 1.40 -25.21 -9.93
CA GLY A 281 1.73 -25.68 -8.60
C GLY A 281 1.60 -27.20 -8.45
N GLU A 282 0.60 -27.82 -9.07
CA GLU A 282 0.48 -29.28 -9.08
C GLU A 282 1.65 -29.96 -9.80
N GLN A 283 2.05 -29.44 -10.97
CA GLN A 283 3.21 -29.93 -11.70
C GLN A 283 4.51 -29.76 -10.90
N LEU A 284 4.72 -28.58 -10.31
CA LEU A 284 5.93 -28.28 -9.54
C LEU A 284 6.03 -29.14 -8.27
N ALA A 285 4.90 -29.48 -7.64
CA ALA A 285 4.88 -30.39 -6.49
C ALA A 285 5.28 -31.82 -6.88
N ALA A 286 4.95 -32.27 -8.10
CA ALA A 286 5.33 -33.59 -8.60
C ALA A 286 6.79 -33.64 -9.09
N GLU A 287 7.34 -32.51 -9.56
CA GLU A 287 8.67 -32.42 -10.17
C GLU A 287 9.57 -31.39 -9.46
N PRO A 288 10.03 -31.64 -8.22
CA PRO A 288 10.76 -30.66 -7.43
C PRO A 288 12.21 -30.39 -7.91
N ALA A 289 12.73 -31.22 -8.84
CA ALA A 289 14.11 -31.14 -9.30
C ALA A 289 14.46 -29.76 -9.89
N GLY A 290 15.56 -29.16 -9.44
CA GLY A 290 16.07 -27.89 -9.95
C GLY A 290 15.34 -26.63 -9.44
N LEU A 291 14.22 -26.75 -8.71
CA LEU A 291 13.45 -25.59 -8.23
C LEU A 291 14.25 -24.70 -7.27
N ARG A 292 15.20 -25.28 -6.54
CA ARG A 292 16.10 -24.52 -5.66
C ARG A 292 16.95 -23.52 -6.41
N SER A 293 17.53 -23.94 -7.53
CA SER A 293 18.39 -23.08 -8.35
C SER A 293 17.56 -21.95 -8.97
N ILE A 294 16.36 -22.29 -9.45
CA ILE A 294 15.42 -21.32 -10.02
C ILE A 294 15.01 -20.28 -8.97
N LEU A 295 14.61 -20.70 -7.78
CA LEU A 295 14.27 -19.80 -6.67
C LEU A 295 15.44 -18.94 -6.22
N ALA A 296 16.64 -19.53 -6.10
CA ALA A 296 17.85 -18.80 -5.70
C ALA A 296 18.28 -17.75 -6.74
N GLY A 297 18.03 -18.01 -8.03
CA GLY A 297 18.26 -17.03 -9.09
C GLY A 297 17.19 -15.94 -9.13
N SER A 298 15.98 -16.22 -8.64
CA SER A 298 14.85 -15.30 -8.74
C SER A 298 15.05 -14.07 -7.86
N LEU A 299 14.48 -12.94 -8.27
CA LEU A 299 14.58 -11.72 -7.48
C LEU A 299 13.87 -11.88 -6.14
N SER A 300 14.51 -11.34 -5.10
CA SER A 300 13.99 -11.24 -3.74
C SER A 300 13.57 -9.80 -3.48
N SER A 301 12.42 -9.64 -2.81
CA SER A 301 11.92 -8.31 -2.42
C SER A 301 12.57 -7.74 -1.14
N ASN A 302 13.55 -8.43 -0.55
CA ASN A 302 14.14 -8.08 0.75
C ASN A 302 15.64 -8.44 0.89
N GLY A 303 16.43 -8.43 -0.19
CA GLY A 303 17.86 -8.81 -0.15
C GLY A 303 18.10 -10.32 -0.17
N LEU A 304 19.37 -10.74 -0.19
CA LEU A 304 19.76 -12.17 -0.16
C LEU A 304 19.12 -12.81 1.08
N PHE A 305 18.41 -13.94 0.90
CA PHE A 305 17.75 -14.73 1.95
C PHE A 305 16.35 -14.29 2.43
N SER A 306 15.61 -13.49 1.65
CA SER A 306 14.21 -13.24 2.01
C SER A 306 13.29 -14.42 1.68
N ALA A 307 12.30 -14.66 2.55
CA ALA A 307 11.24 -15.65 2.31
C ALA A 307 10.22 -15.21 1.23
N ARG A 308 10.47 -14.08 0.55
CA ARG A 308 9.58 -13.47 -0.45
C ARG A 308 10.26 -13.39 -1.80
N VAL A 309 9.67 -14.06 -2.77
CA VAL A 309 10.20 -14.16 -4.13
C VAL A 309 9.30 -13.35 -5.06
N ASP A 310 9.90 -12.61 -6.00
CA ASP A 310 9.14 -11.97 -7.08
C ASP A 310 8.56 -13.03 -8.02
N LEU A 311 7.25 -13.00 -8.22
CA LEU A 311 6.53 -14.00 -8.99
C LEU A 311 6.92 -13.94 -10.48
N GLY A 312 7.06 -12.75 -11.04
CA GLY A 312 7.43 -12.57 -12.45
C GLY A 312 8.81 -13.15 -12.73
N SER A 313 9.80 -12.75 -11.91
CA SER A 313 11.16 -13.27 -12.01
C SER A 313 11.25 -14.78 -11.85
N PHE A 314 10.48 -15.36 -10.91
CA PHE A 314 10.39 -16.81 -10.74
C PHE A 314 9.82 -17.51 -11.98
N LEU A 315 8.71 -17.01 -12.50
CA LEU A 315 8.05 -17.59 -13.69
C LEU A 315 8.94 -17.48 -14.93
N THR A 316 9.64 -16.35 -15.12
CA THR A 316 10.62 -16.18 -16.21
C THR A 316 11.72 -17.23 -16.13
N ARG A 317 12.37 -17.37 -14.98
CA ARG A 317 13.46 -18.37 -14.82
C ARG A 317 12.97 -19.80 -14.94
N LEU A 318 11.74 -20.07 -14.48
CA LEU A 318 11.14 -21.39 -14.62
C LEU A 318 10.87 -21.72 -16.09
N ALA A 319 10.33 -20.79 -16.86
CA ALA A 319 10.09 -20.93 -18.28
C ALA A 319 11.39 -21.11 -19.08
N GLU A 320 12.46 -20.40 -18.71
CA GLU A 320 13.80 -20.56 -19.30
C GLU A 320 14.43 -21.92 -18.98
N ALA A 321 14.33 -22.37 -17.73
CA ALA A 321 14.89 -23.65 -17.29
C ALA A 321 14.09 -24.86 -17.78
N ARG A 322 12.79 -24.67 -18.07
CA ARG A 322 11.87 -25.71 -18.52
C ARG A 322 11.07 -25.23 -19.75
N PRO A 323 11.71 -25.02 -20.90
CA PRO A 323 11.05 -24.45 -22.08
C PRO A 323 9.93 -25.31 -22.63
N ALA A 324 9.97 -26.63 -22.40
CA ALA A 324 8.92 -27.57 -22.80
C ALA A 324 7.69 -27.58 -21.85
N SER A 325 7.75 -26.87 -20.71
CA SER A 325 6.64 -26.83 -19.76
C SER A 325 5.59 -25.82 -20.22
N GLN A 326 4.47 -26.32 -20.74
CA GLN A 326 3.35 -25.49 -21.19
C GLN A 326 2.76 -24.66 -20.02
N GLN A 327 2.65 -25.24 -18.83
CA GLN A 327 2.08 -24.58 -17.65
C GLN A 327 2.98 -23.44 -17.17
N ALA A 328 4.30 -23.57 -17.29
CA ALA A 328 5.23 -22.48 -16.93
C ALA A 328 5.09 -21.30 -17.88
N GLN A 329 4.98 -21.57 -19.20
CA GLN A 329 4.76 -20.54 -20.21
C GLN A 329 3.40 -19.86 -20.04
N GLU A 330 2.35 -20.64 -19.83
CA GLU A 330 0.99 -20.15 -19.57
C GLU A 330 0.96 -19.23 -18.34
N ALA A 331 1.49 -19.67 -17.20
CA ALA A 331 1.50 -18.85 -15.99
C ALA A 331 2.30 -17.55 -16.18
N LEU A 332 3.41 -17.56 -16.93
CA LEU A 332 4.19 -16.37 -17.25
C LEU A 332 3.40 -15.40 -18.15
N GLN A 333 2.73 -15.92 -19.17
CA GLN A 333 1.87 -15.12 -20.04
C GLN A 333 0.73 -14.47 -19.25
N GLU A 334 0.03 -15.23 -18.41
CA GLU A 334 -1.05 -14.71 -17.57
C GLU A 334 -0.55 -13.72 -16.53
N TYR A 335 0.68 -13.88 -16.02
CA TYR A 335 1.31 -12.88 -15.17
C TYR A 335 1.49 -11.54 -15.89
N HIS A 336 2.05 -11.56 -17.11
CA HIS A 336 2.23 -10.34 -17.89
C HIS A 336 0.91 -9.67 -18.27
N ALA A 337 -0.13 -10.44 -18.54
CA ALA A 337 -1.47 -9.89 -18.79
C ALA A 337 -2.11 -9.32 -17.51
N CYS A 338 -1.83 -9.91 -16.34
CA CYS A 338 -2.34 -9.47 -15.05
C CYS A 338 -1.64 -8.22 -14.49
N VAL A 339 -0.38 -7.98 -14.86
CA VAL A 339 0.44 -6.87 -14.36
C VAL A 339 0.72 -5.87 -15.50
N PRO A 340 -0.25 -5.03 -15.90
CA PRO A 340 -0.11 -4.11 -17.03
C PRO A 340 0.98 -3.05 -16.83
N PHE A 341 1.42 -2.84 -15.59
CA PHE A 341 2.57 -1.99 -15.29
C PHE A 341 3.30 -2.48 -14.06
N GLN A 342 4.62 -2.47 -14.12
CA GLN A 342 5.48 -2.63 -12.95
C GLN A 342 6.71 -1.73 -13.08
N LYS A 343 7.10 -1.15 -11.96
CA LYS A 343 8.37 -0.45 -11.82
C LYS A 343 9.47 -1.51 -11.66
N ASN A 344 10.43 -1.48 -12.56
CA ASN A 344 11.54 -2.43 -12.60
C ASN A 344 11.04 -3.88 -12.79
N GLN A 345 11.77 -4.84 -12.25
CA GLN A 345 11.43 -6.27 -12.28
C GLN A 345 10.63 -6.70 -11.03
N HIS A 346 9.98 -5.77 -10.34
CA HIS A 346 9.26 -6.04 -9.09
C HIS A 346 7.78 -5.71 -9.22
N GLY A 347 6.98 -6.76 -9.39
CA GLY A 347 5.52 -6.66 -9.50
C GLY A 347 4.84 -7.24 -8.27
N ILE A 348 4.33 -8.46 -8.43
CA ILE A 348 3.74 -9.27 -7.36
C ILE A 348 4.81 -10.19 -6.77
N SER A 349 4.94 -10.22 -5.45
CA SER A 349 5.75 -11.21 -4.73
C SER A 349 4.89 -12.30 -4.10
N PHE A 350 5.48 -13.44 -3.71
CA PHE A 350 4.80 -14.48 -2.92
C PHE A 350 5.70 -14.95 -1.79
N HIS A 351 5.11 -15.43 -0.70
CA HIS A 351 5.85 -15.86 0.48
C HIS A 351 5.99 -17.39 0.53
N LEU A 352 7.23 -17.88 0.57
CA LEU A 352 7.54 -19.32 0.53
C LEU A 352 6.87 -20.10 1.69
N ARG A 353 7.04 -19.61 2.93
CA ARG A 353 6.48 -20.26 4.12
C ARG A 353 5.03 -19.89 4.42
N ALA A 354 4.64 -18.63 4.26
CA ALA A 354 3.32 -18.19 4.68
C ALA A 354 2.24 -18.58 3.66
N GLY A 355 2.55 -18.56 2.36
CA GLY A 355 1.61 -18.92 1.30
C GLY A 355 1.11 -20.37 1.40
N ARG A 356 1.87 -21.30 1.98
CA ARG A 356 1.48 -22.72 2.15
C ARG A 356 0.15 -22.90 2.90
N ASN A 357 -0.10 -22.02 3.87
CA ASN A 357 -1.28 -22.08 4.75
C ASN A 357 -2.37 -21.08 4.33
N ASP A 358 -2.14 -20.35 3.24
CA ASP A 358 -3.01 -19.25 2.85
C ASP A 358 -4.17 -19.75 1.97
N GLN A 359 -5.35 -19.90 2.58
CA GLN A 359 -6.51 -20.49 1.92
C GLN A 359 -7.02 -19.69 0.71
N THR A 360 -6.58 -18.45 0.54
CA THR A 360 -6.93 -17.64 -0.63
C THR A 360 -6.10 -17.98 -1.86
N LEU A 361 -5.01 -18.74 -1.68
CA LEU A 361 -4.19 -19.25 -2.77
C LEU A 361 -4.70 -20.60 -3.30
N PRO A 362 -4.51 -20.87 -4.61
CA PRO A 362 -4.90 -22.13 -5.23
C PRO A 362 -4.29 -23.36 -4.55
N ALA A 363 -5.01 -24.48 -4.56
CA ALA A 363 -4.62 -25.69 -3.85
C ALA A 363 -3.32 -26.28 -4.41
N GLY A 364 -3.16 -26.33 -5.73
CA GLY A 364 -1.94 -26.76 -6.41
C GLY A 364 -0.75 -25.88 -6.05
N TRP A 365 -0.93 -24.56 -6.03
CA TRP A 365 0.13 -23.64 -5.60
C TRP A 365 0.55 -23.87 -4.14
N ARG A 366 -0.41 -24.10 -3.24
CA ARG A 366 -0.12 -24.46 -1.84
C ARG A 366 0.57 -25.81 -1.69
N LYS A 367 0.23 -26.81 -2.51
CA LYS A 367 0.94 -28.10 -2.56
C LYS A 367 2.41 -27.89 -2.94
N PHE A 368 2.68 -27.09 -3.97
CA PHE A 368 4.03 -26.71 -4.36
C PHE A 368 4.81 -26.05 -3.21
N LEU A 369 4.24 -25.04 -2.55
CA LEU A 369 4.90 -24.36 -1.44
C LEU A 369 5.15 -25.30 -0.24
N THR A 370 4.20 -26.19 0.07
CA THR A 370 4.36 -27.22 1.11
C THR A 370 5.49 -28.18 0.74
N ARG A 371 5.56 -28.63 -0.52
CA ARG A 371 6.60 -29.55 -0.98
C ARG A 371 7.99 -28.90 -0.92
N LEU A 372 8.10 -27.65 -1.33
CA LEU A 372 9.31 -26.86 -1.15
C LEU A 372 9.71 -26.81 0.33
N ASP A 373 8.82 -26.52 1.27
CA ASP A 373 9.20 -26.45 2.69
C ASP A 373 9.68 -27.79 3.27
N CYS A 374 9.08 -28.91 2.85
CA CYS A 374 9.49 -30.26 3.28
C CYS A 374 10.86 -30.67 2.71
N ASP A 375 11.09 -30.41 1.43
CA ASP A 375 12.33 -30.78 0.74
C ASP A 375 13.47 -29.79 1.04
N PHE A 376 13.12 -28.58 1.43
CA PHE A 376 14.03 -27.49 1.74
C PHE A 376 14.02 -27.30 3.24
N LYS A 377 14.55 -28.31 3.96
CA LYS A 377 15.15 -28.01 5.25
C LYS A 377 16.14 -26.88 5.01
N PRO A 378 15.98 -25.77 5.68
CA PRO A 378 16.89 -24.67 5.55
C PRO A 378 18.25 -25.11 6.04
N LEU A 379 19.26 -24.77 5.27
CA LEU A 379 20.59 -24.59 5.80
C LEU A 379 20.52 -23.33 6.68
N TRP A 380 19.95 -23.45 7.87
CA TRP A 380 20.28 -22.55 8.97
C TRP A 380 21.10 -23.31 9.99
#